data_AF-A0A6I5WLX0-F1
#
_entry.id   AF-A0A6I5WLX0-F1
#
_cell.length_a   1.000
_cell.length_b   1.000
_cell.length_c   1.000
_cell.angle_alpha   90.00
_cell.angle_beta   90.00
_cell.angle_gamma   90.00
#
_symmetry.space_group_name_H-M   'P 1'
#
loop_
_entity.id
_entity.type
_entity.pdbx_description
1 polymer ?
#
loop_
_entity_poly.entity_id
_entity_poly.type
_entity_poly.pdbx_seq_one_letter_code
_entity_poly.pdbx_strand_id
1 'polypeptide(L)'
;MDKQIYDRIMERVAKLPAVDGGCWLYMGGCTKKGYGAIWLNGKQEYAHRVMARLHGMTIDGRTVDHLCYNRNCVRPSHLLTCSRKENTRREMSDAWRTALAELLAEMNREMEGGN
;
A
#
# COMPACT_ATOMS: atom_id res chain seq x y z
N MET A 1 -10.23 -14.55 2.68
CA MET A 1 -9.66 -13.80 1.55
C MET A 1 -10.41 -14.21 0.29
N ASP A 2 -10.98 -13.26 -0.45
CA ASP A 2 -11.58 -13.57 -1.76
C ASP A 2 -10.45 -13.80 -2.77
N LYS A 3 -10.17 -15.08 -3.03
CA LYS A 3 -9.04 -15.51 -3.87
C LYS A 3 -9.19 -15.02 -5.31
N GLN A 4 -10.41 -14.91 -5.83
CA GLN A 4 -10.63 -14.49 -7.20
C GLN A 4 -10.29 -13.01 -7.40
N ILE A 5 -10.67 -12.15 -6.45
CA ILE A 5 -10.32 -10.73 -6.51
C ILE A 5 -8.82 -10.53 -6.32
N TYR A 6 -8.20 -11.28 -5.41
CA TYR A 6 -6.75 -11.25 -5.20
C TYR A 6 -5.99 -11.60 -6.49
N ASP A 7 -6.34 -12.72 -7.12
CA ASP A 7 -5.68 -13.21 -8.33
C ASP A 7 -5.81 -12.16 -9.46
N ARG A 8 -6.99 -11.56 -9.66
CA ARG A 8 -7.21 -10.48 -10.65
C ARG A 8 -6.33 -9.25 -10.45
N ILE A 9 -6.02 -8.90 -9.20
CA ILE A 9 -5.10 -7.81 -8.88
C ILE A 9 -3.67 -8.25 -9.21
N MET A 10 -3.27 -9.43 -8.73
CA MET A 10 -1.91 -9.94 -8.87
C MET A 10 -1.51 -10.25 -10.32
N GLU A 11 -2.45 -10.63 -11.18
CA GLU A 11 -2.25 -10.74 -12.63
C GLU A 11 -1.77 -9.44 -13.28
N ARG A 12 -2.06 -8.30 -12.65
CA ARG A 12 -1.70 -6.97 -13.13
C ARG A 12 -0.61 -6.34 -12.27
N VAL A 13 0.18 -7.12 -11.54
CA VAL A 13 1.26 -6.61 -10.68
C VAL A 13 2.62 -6.85 -11.30
N ALA A 14 3.41 -5.78 -11.42
CA ALA A 14 4.85 -5.85 -11.63
C ALA A 14 5.56 -5.62 -10.29
N LYS A 15 6.44 -6.54 -9.88
CA LYS A 15 7.22 -6.41 -8.64
C LYS A 15 8.55 -5.73 -8.94
N LEU A 16 8.85 -4.65 -8.23
CA LEU A 16 10.17 -4.01 -8.31
C LEU A 16 11.20 -4.76 -7.46
N PRO A 17 12.46 -4.84 -7.89
CA PRO A 17 13.52 -5.40 -7.07
C PRO A 17 13.84 -4.49 -5.88
N ALA A 18 13.91 -5.05 -4.69
CA ALA A 18 14.49 -4.45 -3.48
C ALA A 18 14.80 -5.56 -2.46
N VAL A 19 15.58 -5.23 -1.43
CA VAL A 19 15.99 -6.18 -0.36
C VAL A 19 14.78 -6.81 0.33
N ASP A 20 13.73 -6.02 0.56
CA ASP A 20 12.50 -6.46 1.21
C ASP A 20 11.45 -7.02 0.22
N GLY A 21 11.75 -7.08 -1.08
CA GLY A 21 10.80 -7.46 -2.14
C GLY A 21 10.06 -6.29 -2.82
N GLY A 22 10.36 -5.05 -2.45
CA GLY A 22 10.04 -3.83 -3.21
C GLY A 22 8.56 -3.51 -3.35
N CYS A 23 8.23 -2.57 -4.25
CA CYS A 23 6.85 -2.20 -4.54
C CYS A 23 6.19 -3.20 -5.50
N TRP A 24 4.91 -3.47 -5.28
CA TRP A 24 4.06 -4.21 -6.22
C TRP A 24 3.25 -3.22 -7.04
N LEU A 25 3.76 -2.82 -8.20
CA LEU A 25 3.13 -1.83 -9.06
C LEU A 25 1.93 -2.41 -9.77
N TYR A 26 0.77 -1.79 -9.61
CA TYR A 26 -0.43 -2.19 -10.34
C TYR A 26 -0.42 -1.61 -11.76
N MET A 27 -0.29 -2.48 -12.75
CA MET A 27 -0.18 -2.17 -14.18
C MET A 27 -1.54 -2.11 -14.89
N GLY A 28 -2.64 -2.22 -14.14
CA GLY A 28 -3.99 -2.03 -14.68
C GLY A 28 -4.35 -0.55 -14.84
N GLY A 29 -5.66 -0.26 -14.87
CA GLY A 29 -6.14 1.11 -14.93
C GLY A 29 -5.65 1.94 -13.75
N CYS A 30 -5.34 3.21 -13.99
CA CYS A 30 -4.93 4.16 -12.97
C CYS A 30 -5.76 5.44 -13.05
N THR A 31 -5.95 6.08 -11.90
CA THR A 31 -6.59 7.40 -11.84
C THR A 31 -5.64 8.50 -12.29
N LYS A 32 -6.16 9.67 -12.65
CA LYS A 32 -5.36 10.86 -12.98
C LYS A 32 -4.35 11.26 -11.90
N LYS A 33 -4.58 10.85 -10.64
CA LYS A 33 -3.70 11.14 -9.49
C LYS A 33 -2.62 10.06 -9.25
N GLY A 34 -2.56 9.03 -10.11
CA GLY A 34 -1.57 7.95 -10.06
C GLY A 34 -1.95 6.73 -9.20
N TYR A 35 -3.18 6.67 -8.67
CA TYR A 35 -3.63 5.50 -7.92
C TYR A 35 -4.14 4.39 -8.84
N GLY A 36 -3.68 3.15 -8.61
CA GLY A 36 -4.23 1.97 -9.27
C GLY A 36 -5.73 1.78 -8.98
N ALA A 37 -6.49 1.40 -10.00
CA ALA A 37 -7.94 1.27 -9.98
C ALA A 37 -8.39 -0.05 -10.62
N ILE A 38 -9.38 -0.69 -10.00
CA ILE A 38 -9.95 -1.96 -10.45
C ILE A 38 -11.48 -1.87 -10.47
N TRP A 39 -12.11 -2.47 -11.47
CA TRP A 39 -13.56 -2.61 -11.53
C TRP A 39 -14.03 -3.88 -10.83
N LEU A 40 -14.85 -3.70 -9.79
CA LEU A 40 -15.45 -4.77 -8.99
C LEU A 40 -16.93 -4.46 -8.79
N ASN A 41 -17.79 -5.46 -9.01
CA ASN A 41 -19.24 -5.37 -8.76
C ASN A 41 -19.90 -4.10 -9.36
N GLY A 42 -19.54 -3.79 -10.62
CA GLY A 42 -20.11 -2.63 -11.32
C GLY A 42 -19.60 -1.26 -10.86
N LYS A 43 -18.54 -1.21 -10.05
CA LYS A 43 -17.96 0.03 -9.54
C LYS A 43 -16.44 0.04 -9.63
N GLN A 44 -15.88 1.22 -9.87
CA GLN A 44 -14.44 1.45 -9.76
C GLN A 44 -14.01 1.60 -8.30
N GLU A 45 -13.05 0.78 -7.89
CA GLU A 45 -12.45 0.76 -6.55
C GLU A 45 -10.92 0.97 -6.65
N TYR A 46 -10.31 1.52 -5.60
CA TYR A 46 -8.85 1.67 -5.57
C TYR A 46 -8.18 0.33 -5.28
N ALA A 47 -7.24 -0.08 -6.13
CA ALA A 47 -6.60 -1.40 -6.04
C ALA A 47 -5.90 -1.62 -4.68
N HIS A 48 -5.21 -0.61 -4.16
CA HIS A 48 -4.56 -0.70 -2.85
C HIS A 48 -5.58 -0.85 -1.69
N ARG A 49 -6.74 -0.19 -1.74
CA ARG A 49 -7.81 -0.35 -0.72
C ARG A 49 -8.45 -1.73 -0.78
N VAL A 50 -8.54 -2.31 -1.98
CA VAL A 50 -9.02 -3.70 -2.14
C VAL A 50 -8.00 -4.66 -1.52
N MET A 51 -6.70 -4.50 -1.82
CA MET A 51 -5.65 -5.31 -1.19
C MET A 51 -5.63 -5.19 0.33
N ALA A 52 -5.76 -3.97 0.87
CA ALA A 52 -5.86 -3.74 2.30
C ALA A 52 -7.00 -4.56 2.94
N ARG A 53 -8.21 -4.52 2.34
CA ARG A 53 -9.37 -5.32 2.81
C ARG A 53 -9.12 -6.82 2.71
N LEU A 54 -8.55 -7.30 1.60
CA LEU A 54 -8.26 -8.72 1.40
C LEU A 54 -7.28 -9.26 2.45
N HIS A 55 -6.39 -8.39 2.95
CA HIS A 55 -5.45 -8.67 4.03
C HIS A 55 -5.98 -8.31 5.43
N GLY A 56 -7.29 -8.09 5.59
CA GLY A 56 -7.92 -7.93 6.89
C GLY A 56 -7.79 -6.53 7.51
N MET A 57 -7.35 -5.53 6.76
CA MET A 57 -7.28 -4.16 7.27
C MET A 57 -8.68 -3.52 7.34
N THR A 58 -9.03 -2.95 8.49
CA THR A 58 -10.30 -2.23 8.69
C THR A 58 -10.23 -0.84 8.07
N ILE A 59 -10.88 -0.63 6.93
CA ILE A 59 -10.79 0.63 6.17
C ILE A 59 -12.00 1.57 6.31
N ASP A 60 -13.02 1.17 7.07
CA ASP A 60 -14.26 1.93 7.19
C ASP A 60 -14.03 3.23 7.97
N GLY A 61 -14.42 4.36 7.36
CA GLY A 61 -14.14 5.69 7.88
C GLY A 61 -12.65 6.09 7.87
N ARG A 62 -11.75 5.21 7.38
CA ARG A 62 -10.30 5.40 7.42
C ARG A 62 -9.68 5.53 6.01
N THR A 63 -8.49 6.11 5.98
CA THR A 63 -7.65 6.21 4.78
C THR A 63 -6.61 5.09 4.78
N VAL A 64 -6.19 4.69 3.58
CA VAL A 64 -5.10 3.73 3.39
C VAL A 64 -3.93 4.51 2.81
N ASP A 65 -2.88 4.63 3.59
CA ASP A 65 -1.65 5.35 3.27
C ASP A 65 -0.58 4.39 2.73
N HIS A 66 0.31 4.89 1.89
CA HIS A 66 1.42 4.14 1.31
C HIS A 66 2.71 4.50 2.04
N LEU A 67 3.24 3.58 2.84
CA LEU A 67 4.52 3.76 3.54
C LEU A 67 5.69 3.93 2.55
N CYS A 68 5.55 3.39 1.34
CA CYS A 68 6.53 3.50 0.25
C CYS A 68 6.37 4.77 -0.61
N TYR A 69 5.39 5.63 -0.33
CA TYR A 69 5.05 6.83 -1.10
C TYR A 69 4.73 6.61 -2.60
N ASN A 70 4.63 5.36 -3.03
CA ASN A 70 4.24 5.00 -4.38
C ASN A 70 2.74 4.72 -4.43
N ARG A 71 1.98 5.67 -4.98
CA ARG A 71 0.52 5.63 -5.10
C ARG A 71 -0.02 4.45 -5.90
N ASN A 72 0.84 3.84 -6.73
CA ASN A 72 0.48 2.70 -7.57
C ASN A 72 0.90 1.35 -6.96
N CYS A 73 1.50 1.36 -5.77
CA CYS A 73 1.87 0.14 -5.05
C CYS A 73 0.63 -0.48 -4.40
N VAL A 74 0.47 -1.80 -4.54
CA VAL A 74 -0.61 -2.57 -3.91
C VAL A 74 -0.10 -3.61 -2.91
N ARG A 75 1.21 -3.56 -2.59
CA ARG A 75 1.84 -4.48 -1.64
C ARG A 75 1.26 -4.29 -0.24
N PRO A 76 0.63 -5.29 0.38
CA PRO A 76 -0.04 -5.14 1.67
C PRO A 76 0.86 -4.61 2.79
N SER A 77 2.11 -5.06 2.85
CA SER A 77 3.08 -4.59 3.86
C SER A 77 3.50 -3.12 3.67
N HIS A 78 3.21 -2.51 2.52
CA HIS A 78 3.44 -1.08 2.27
C HIS A 78 2.20 -0.23 2.56
N LEU A 79 1.10 -0.84 3.01
CA LEU A 79 -0.16 -0.14 3.27
C LEU A 79 -0.38 0.01 4.77
N LEU A 80 -0.86 1.18 5.19
CA LEU A 80 -1.25 1.44 6.55
C LEU A 80 -2.64 2.08 6.59
N THR A 81 -3.48 1.61 7.50
CA THR A 81 -4.79 2.23 7.73
C THR A 81 -4.69 3.31 8.80
N CYS A 82 -4.88 4.56 8.42
CA CYS A 82 -4.79 5.73 9.30
C CYS A 82 -6.08 6.57 9.23
N SER A 83 -6.24 7.49 10.19
CA SER A 83 -7.24 8.54 10.09
C SER A 83 -6.85 9.56 9.01
N ARG A 84 -7.84 10.28 8.46
CA ARG A 84 -7.59 11.36 7.49
C ARG A 84 -6.62 12.42 8.04
N LYS A 85 -6.75 12.77 9.32
CA LYS A 85 -5.88 13.75 9.99
C LYS A 85 -4.44 13.28 10.04
N GLU A 86 -4.21 12.01 10.37
CA GLU A 86 -2.87 11.41 10.34
C GLU A 86 -2.30 11.41 8.92
N ASN A 87 -3.09 10.96 7.93
CA ASN A 87 -2.65 10.94 6.53
C ASN A 87 -2.18 12.34 6.06
N THR A 88 -2.99 13.37 6.30
CA THR A 88 -2.64 14.75 5.93
C THR A 88 -1.40 15.24 6.67
N ARG A 89 -1.26 14.94 7.97
CA ARG A 89 -0.04 15.30 8.74
C ARG A 89 1.22 14.67 8.13
N ARG A 90 1.13 13.42 7.67
CA ARG A 90 2.25 12.71 7.03
C ARG A 90 2.60 13.25 5.65
N GLU A 91 1.60 13.67 4.88
CA GLU A 91 1.82 14.30 3.57
C GLU A 91 2.50 15.67 3.68
N MET A 92 2.29 16.40 4.77
CA MET A 92 2.77 17.78 4.95
C MET A 92 4.17 17.92 5.57
N SER A 93 4.85 16.82 5.91
CA SER A 93 6.09 16.88 6.72
C SER A 93 7.19 16.02 6.11
N ASP A 94 8.19 16.65 5.49
CA ASP A 94 9.41 15.95 5.04
C ASP A 94 10.17 15.33 6.22
N ALA A 95 10.14 15.97 7.39
CA ALA A 95 10.71 15.41 8.63
C ALA A 95 10.03 14.09 9.05
N TRP A 96 8.71 13.96 8.86
CA TRP A 96 8.00 12.71 9.12
C TRP A 96 8.35 11.62 8.10
N ARG A 97 8.59 11.99 6.84
CA ARG A 97 9.03 11.04 5.79
C ARG A 97 10.38 10.43 6.15
N THR A 98 11.33 11.26 6.60
CA THR A 98 12.64 10.81 7.06
C THR A 98 12.53 9.94 8.30
N ALA A 99 11.82 10.40 9.34
CA ALA A 99 11.68 9.65 10.60
C ALA A 99 10.96 8.30 10.42
N LEU A 100 9.97 8.21 9.53
CA LEU A 100 9.28 6.95 9.23
C LEU A 100 10.18 5.98 8.46
N ALA A 101 10.97 6.48 7.50
CA ALA A 101 11.93 5.66 6.78
C ALA A 101 13.02 5.09 7.71
N GLU A 102 13.49 5.89 8.66
CA GLU A 102 14.44 5.47 9.69
C GLU A 102 13.84 4.39 10.62
N LEU A 103 12.60 4.61 11.11
CA LEU A 103 11.91 3.65 11.98
C LEU A 103 11.65 2.31 11.26
N LEU A 104 11.22 2.34 10.00
CA LEU A 104 11.01 1.12 9.21
C LEU A 104 12.33 0.38 8.94
N ALA A 105 13.42 1.11 8.70
CA ALA A 105 14.74 0.50 8.56
C ALA A 105 15.22 -0.14 9.87
N GLU A 106 14.94 0.48 11.02
CA GLU A 106 15.20 -0.08 12.36
C GLU A 106 14.43 -1.39 12.57
N MET A 107 13.12 -1.38 12.32
CA MET A 107 12.26 -2.55 12.49
C MET A 107 12.70 -3.72 11.58
N ASN A 108 13.15 -3.42 10.36
CA ASN A 108 13.68 -4.45 9.46
C ASN A 108 15.01 -5.04 9.98
N ARG A 109 15.92 -4.20 10.51
CA ARG A 109 17.18 -4.67 11.12
C ARG A 109 16.95 -5.57 12.33
N GLU A 110 15.98 -5.23 13.18
CA GLU A 110 15.62 -6.04 14.35
C GLU A 110 15.04 -7.40 13.95
N MET A 111 14.24 -7.46 12.88
CA MET A 111 13.68 -8.72 12.37
C MET A 111 14.72 -9.60 11.66
N GLU A 112 15.78 -9.02 11.09
CA GLU A 112 16.88 -9.76 10.44
C GLU A 112 17.98 -10.22 11.43
N GLY A 113 18.08 -9.57 12.60
CA GLY A 113 19.07 -9.90 13.64
C GLY A 113 18.66 -11.01 14.61
N GLY A 114 17.44 -11.54 14.50
CA GLY A 114 16.94 -12.64 15.31
C GLY A 114 17.27 -14.01 14.69
N ASN A 115 18.53 -14.44 14.79
CA ASN A 115 18.95 -15.83 14.57
C ASN A 115 19.38 -16.46 15.89
#